data_AF-A0A7R9JG18-F1
#
_entry.id   AF-A0A7R9JG18-F1
#
_cell.length_a   1.000
_cell.length_b   1.000
_cell.length_c   1.000
_cell.angle_alpha   90.00
_cell.angle_beta   90.00
_cell.angle_gamma   90.00
#
_symmetry.space_group_name_H-M   'P 1'
#
loop_
_entity.id
_entity.type
_entity.pdbx_description
1 polymer ?
#
loop_
_entity_poly.entity_id
_entity_poly.type
_entity_poly.pdbx_seq_one_letter_code
_entity_poly.pdbx_strand_id
1 'polypeptide(L)'
;MTIDDRWFAMQAITIMDVPSSVVYFYPRLIPLHDIDVDSNEIPSPIRCSSEKLRDDGVYLLENGIYLFLWIGLNVGMEWVQNVFGVHSAAQIDIDRTELLEIDNPLSMRIRDLIEDIRIQRHRSMRLFSRLVSCFEFVQFEMNVFQLTLVRQRDKLELVFKHFLVEDRGLD
;
A
#
# COMPACT_ATOMS: atom_id res chain seq x y z
N MET A 1 -6.25 -11.72 15.47
CA MET A 1 -6.65 -10.36 15.88
C MET A 1 -6.82 -10.34 17.38
N THR A 2 -5.98 -9.55 18.05
CA THR A 2 -6.00 -9.38 19.51
C THR A 2 -7.15 -8.46 19.95
N ILE A 3 -7.37 -8.32 21.26
CA ILE A 3 -8.41 -7.40 21.77
C ILE A 3 -8.05 -5.93 21.52
N ASP A 4 -6.77 -5.60 21.58
CA ASP A 4 -6.26 -4.25 21.34
C ASP A 4 -6.44 -3.85 19.87
N ASP A 5 -6.21 -4.76 18.93
CA ASP A 5 -6.44 -4.51 17.50
C ASP A 5 -7.91 -4.16 17.21
N ARG A 6 -8.84 -4.85 17.89
CA ARG A 6 -10.28 -4.61 17.75
C ARG A 6 -10.67 -3.25 18.32
N TRP A 7 -10.19 -2.94 19.52
CA TRP A 7 -10.44 -1.64 20.15
C TRP A 7 -9.88 -0.50 19.28
N PHE A 8 -8.64 -0.66 18.79
CA PHE A 8 -8.01 0.30 17.89
C PHE A 8 -8.83 0.52 16.62
N ALA A 9 -9.29 -0.55 15.97
CA ALA A 9 -10.16 -0.45 14.80
C ALA A 9 -11.47 0.30 15.11
N MET A 10 -12.14 -0.03 16.23
CA MET A 10 -13.37 0.64 16.66
C MET A 10 -13.15 2.15 16.89
N GLN A 11 -12.08 2.51 17.60
CA GLN A 11 -11.75 3.90 17.87
C GLN A 11 -11.38 4.64 16.59
N ALA A 12 -10.58 4.02 15.71
CA ALA A 12 -10.16 4.60 14.44
C ALA A 12 -11.37 4.90 13.54
N ILE A 13 -12.34 3.99 13.42
CA ILE A 13 -13.57 4.20 12.64
C ILE A 13 -14.40 5.35 13.21
N THR A 14 -14.46 5.48 14.53
CA THR A 14 -15.27 6.52 15.19
C THR A 14 -14.76 7.94 14.91
N ILE A 15 -13.46 8.10 14.68
CA ILE A 15 -12.83 9.40 14.42
C ILE A 15 -12.59 9.69 12.92
N MET A 16 -12.80 8.70 12.04
CA MET A 16 -12.55 8.84 10.60
C MET A 16 -13.61 9.73 9.93
N ASP A 17 -13.18 10.48 8.92
CA ASP A 17 -14.09 11.22 8.06
C ASP A 17 -14.75 10.29 7.03
N VAL A 18 -15.82 10.76 6.41
CA VAL A 18 -16.60 9.98 5.43
C VAL A 18 -15.71 9.36 4.33
N PRO A 19 -14.85 10.10 3.60
CA PRO A 19 -14.06 9.49 2.53
C PRO A 19 -12.99 8.49 3.03
N SER A 20 -12.43 8.66 4.22
CA SER A 20 -11.52 7.65 4.79
C SER A 20 -12.26 6.41 5.26
N SER A 21 -13.44 6.57 5.87
CA SER A 21 -14.26 5.43 6.29
C SER A 21 -14.69 4.55 5.11
N VAL A 22 -15.02 5.13 3.95
CA VAL A 22 -15.35 4.35 2.75
C VAL A 22 -14.18 3.46 2.35
N VAL A 23 -12.96 4.01 2.34
CA VAL A 23 -11.75 3.26 1.95
C VAL A 23 -11.35 2.24 3.02
N TYR A 24 -11.64 2.51 4.29
CA TYR A 24 -11.42 1.54 5.37
C TYR A 24 -12.33 0.29 5.24
N PHE A 25 -13.57 0.48 4.76
CA PHE A 25 -14.49 -0.65 4.54
C PHE A 25 -14.29 -1.33 3.19
N TYR A 26 -13.94 -0.56 2.16
CA TYR A 26 -13.67 -1.06 0.82
C TYR A 26 -12.29 -0.54 0.39
N PRO A 27 -11.20 -1.31 0.68
CA PRO A 27 -9.86 -0.88 0.36
C PRO A 27 -9.67 -0.71 -1.14
N ARG A 28 -8.68 0.09 -1.53
CA ARG A 28 -8.31 0.28 -2.93
C ARG A 28 -7.20 -0.69 -3.30
N LEU A 29 -7.38 -1.44 -4.38
CA LEU A 29 -6.36 -2.31 -4.94
C LEU A 29 -5.87 -1.71 -6.26
N ILE A 30 -4.64 -1.21 -6.31
CA ILE A 30 -4.08 -0.49 -7.44
C ILE A 30 -3.05 -1.40 -8.13
N PRO A 31 -3.22 -1.71 -9.43
CA PRO A 31 -2.23 -2.49 -10.17
C PRO A 31 -0.98 -1.64 -10.45
N LEU A 32 0.20 -2.18 -10.14
CA LEU A 32 1.49 -1.53 -10.42
C LEU A 32 2.29 -2.19 -11.55
N HIS A 33 1.78 -3.28 -12.14
CA HIS A 33 2.46 -4.03 -13.19
C HIS A 33 2.42 -3.34 -14.57
N ASP A 34 1.35 -2.58 -14.85
CA ASP A 34 1.12 -1.91 -16.14
C ASP A 34 1.24 -0.38 -16.04
N ILE A 35 2.15 0.13 -15.20
CA ILE A 35 2.32 1.59 -15.04
C ILE A 35 3.05 2.16 -16.25
N ASP A 36 2.42 3.15 -16.88
CA ASP A 36 3.09 4.00 -17.86
C ASP A 36 3.97 5.04 -17.13
N VAL A 37 5.26 5.02 -17.46
CA VAL A 37 6.31 5.85 -16.84
C VAL A 37 6.09 7.33 -17.10
N ASP A 38 5.51 7.66 -18.26
CA ASP A 38 5.34 9.05 -18.70
C ASP A 38 4.05 9.69 -18.17
N SER A 39 3.11 8.88 -17.67
CA SER A 39 1.83 9.34 -17.13
C SER A 39 1.91 9.55 -15.61
N ASN A 40 1.56 10.77 -15.17
CA ASN A 40 1.51 11.10 -13.74
C ASN A 40 0.20 10.68 -13.04
N GLU A 41 -0.71 10.01 -13.73
CA GLU A 41 -1.99 9.58 -13.17
C GLU A 41 -1.85 8.29 -12.34
N ILE A 42 -2.62 8.20 -11.25
CA ILE A 42 -2.70 6.97 -10.44
C ILE A 42 -3.55 5.95 -11.22
N PRO A 43 -3.07 4.71 -11.44
CA PRO A 43 -3.84 3.69 -12.14
C PRO A 43 -5.21 3.46 -11.51
N SER A 44 -6.21 3.16 -12.35
CA SER A 44 -7.56 2.91 -11.87
C SER A 44 -7.58 1.70 -10.91
N PRO A 45 -8.13 1.84 -9.69
CA PRO A 45 -8.20 0.73 -8.76
C PRO A 45 -9.11 -0.38 -9.29
N ILE A 46 -8.68 -1.62 -9.09
CA ILE A 46 -9.42 -2.84 -9.41
C ILE A 46 -10.20 -3.34 -8.20
N ARG A 47 -11.13 -4.27 -8.43
CA ARG A 47 -11.93 -4.88 -7.36
C ARG A 47 -11.08 -5.75 -6.44
N CYS A 48 -11.40 -5.72 -5.15
CA CYS A 48 -10.68 -6.42 -4.08
C CYS A 48 -11.11 -7.89 -3.96
N SER A 49 -10.82 -8.68 -5.00
CA SER A 49 -11.03 -10.14 -5.04
C SER A 49 -9.74 -10.86 -5.43
N SER A 50 -9.51 -12.02 -4.85
CA SER A 50 -8.37 -12.89 -5.15
C SER A 50 -8.38 -13.42 -6.58
N GLU A 51 -9.55 -13.54 -7.22
CA GLU A 51 -9.66 -13.92 -8.63
C GLU A 51 -9.05 -12.88 -9.58
N LYS A 52 -8.94 -11.63 -9.13
CA LYS A 52 -8.34 -10.52 -9.90
C LYS A 52 -6.84 -10.39 -9.67
N LEU A 53 -6.29 -11.09 -8.67
CA LEU A 53 -4.86 -11.14 -8.42
C LEU A 53 -4.22 -12.15 -9.36
N ARG A 54 -3.36 -11.67 -10.24
CA ARG A 54 -2.58 -12.51 -11.13
C ARG A 54 -1.20 -12.79 -10.53
N ASP A 55 -0.70 -14.00 -10.74
CA ASP A 55 0.63 -14.43 -10.28
C ASP A 55 1.79 -13.65 -10.93
N ASP A 56 1.54 -13.05 -12.09
CA ASP A 56 2.49 -12.20 -12.83
C ASP A 56 2.35 -10.71 -12.50
N GLY A 57 1.41 -10.36 -11.62
CA GLY A 57 1.08 -8.98 -11.26
C GLY A 57 1.75 -8.50 -9.98
N VAL A 58 1.79 -7.17 -9.86
CA VAL A 58 2.10 -6.47 -8.61
C VAL A 58 0.93 -5.55 -8.31
N TYR A 59 0.50 -5.54 -7.06
CA TYR A 59 -0.66 -4.77 -6.62
C TYR A 59 -0.38 -4.06 -5.29
N LEU A 60 -0.81 -2.82 -5.21
CA LEU A 60 -0.79 -2.03 -3.99
C LEU A 60 -2.19 -2.02 -3.38
N LEU A 61 -2.33 -2.53 -2.15
CA LEU A 61 -3.57 -2.48 -1.40
C LEU A 61 -3.46 -1.40 -0.32
N GLU A 62 -4.42 -0.49 -0.32
CA GLU A 62 -4.49 0.62 0.61
C GLU A 62 -5.83 0.60 1.36
N ASN A 63 -5.77 0.57 2.68
CA ASN A 63 -6.94 0.51 3.57
C ASN A 63 -7.07 1.73 4.50
N GLY A 64 -6.39 2.85 4.20
CA GLY A 64 -6.42 4.07 5.03
C GLY A 64 -5.78 3.95 6.43
N ILE A 65 -5.21 2.79 6.75
CA ILE A 65 -4.36 2.52 7.93
C ILE A 65 -3.13 1.74 7.47
N TYR A 66 -3.40 0.63 6.77
CA TYR A 66 -2.37 -0.25 6.25
C TYR A 66 -2.15 -0.01 4.76
N LEU A 67 -0.90 -0.16 4.34
CA LEU A 67 -0.47 -0.14 2.95
C LEU A 67 0.31 -1.43 2.67
N PHE A 68 -0.25 -2.31 1.85
CA PHE A 68 0.37 -3.58 1.47
C PHE A 68 0.81 -3.54 0.02
N LEU A 69 2.03 -3.95 -0.26
CA LEU A 69 2.49 -4.19 -1.62
C LEU A 69 2.55 -5.70 -1.84
N TRP A 70 1.59 -6.21 -2.59
CA TRP A 70 1.53 -7.61 -2.98
C TRP A 70 2.33 -7.86 -4.25
N ILE A 71 3.15 -8.90 -4.23
CA ILE A 71 4.05 -9.28 -5.32
C ILE A 71 3.78 -10.73 -5.69
N GLY A 72 3.41 -10.96 -6.94
CA GLY A 72 3.23 -12.29 -7.50
C GLY A 72 4.55 -13.06 -7.65
N LEU A 73 4.49 -14.39 -7.63
CA LEU A 73 5.68 -15.24 -7.77
C LEU A 73 6.26 -15.23 -9.19
N ASN A 74 5.42 -14.96 -10.20
CA ASN A 74 5.78 -14.99 -11.61
C ASN A 74 5.93 -13.59 -12.22
N VAL A 75 6.17 -12.57 -11.38
CA VAL A 75 6.46 -11.21 -11.85
C VAL A 75 7.74 -11.23 -12.68
N GLY A 76 7.75 -10.45 -13.77
CA GLY A 76 8.90 -10.34 -14.66
C GLY A 76 10.18 -9.98 -13.91
N MET A 77 11.26 -10.71 -14.17
CA MET A 77 12.56 -10.50 -13.54
C MET A 77 13.08 -9.05 -13.72
N GLU A 78 12.82 -8.46 -14.90
CA GLU A 78 13.17 -7.07 -15.18
C GLU A 78 12.50 -6.09 -14.21
N TRP A 79 11.20 -6.28 -13.95
CA TRP A 79 10.46 -5.43 -13.02
C TRP A 79 11.01 -5.57 -11.59
N VAL A 80 11.25 -6.80 -11.14
CA VAL A 80 11.79 -7.07 -9.80
C VAL A 80 13.19 -6.47 -9.64
N GLN A 81 14.04 -6.57 -10.65
CA GLN A 81 15.37 -5.99 -10.63
C GLN A 81 15.32 -4.46 -10.60
N ASN A 82 14.40 -3.85 -11.35
CA ASN A 82 14.25 -2.41 -11.43
C ASN A 82 13.72 -1.79 -10.12
N VAL A 83 12.85 -2.51 -9.38
CA VAL A 83 12.21 -2.00 -8.16
C VAL A 83 12.93 -2.43 -6.89
N PHE A 84 13.36 -3.70 -6.81
CA PHE A 84 13.96 -4.30 -5.61
C PHE A 84 15.46 -4.58 -5.74
N GLY A 85 16.06 -4.44 -6.93
CA GLY A 85 17.49 -4.70 -7.14
C GLY A 85 17.87 -6.18 -7.03
N VAL A 86 16.88 -7.09 -6.98
CA VAL A 86 17.08 -8.54 -6.87
C VAL A 86 16.68 -9.25 -8.15
N HIS A 87 17.21 -10.46 -8.36
CA HIS A 87 17.00 -11.22 -9.60
C HIS A 87 15.74 -12.10 -9.57
N SER A 88 15.07 -12.23 -8.42
CA SER A 88 13.87 -13.07 -8.29
C SER A 88 12.99 -12.58 -7.14
N ALA A 89 11.67 -12.72 -7.31
CA ALA A 89 10.68 -12.42 -6.26
C ALA A 89 10.90 -13.25 -4.97
N ALA A 90 11.55 -14.41 -5.07
CA ALA A 90 11.88 -15.25 -3.93
C ALA A 90 12.98 -14.65 -3.02
N GLN A 91 13.81 -13.75 -3.55
CA GLN A 91 14.92 -13.11 -2.83
C GLN A 91 14.52 -11.76 -2.20
N ILE A 92 13.28 -11.33 -2.40
CA ILE A 92 12.77 -10.08 -1.81
C ILE A 92 12.73 -10.24 -0.29
N ASP A 93 13.34 -9.29 0.39
CA ASP A 93 13.36 -9.18 1.85
C ASP A 93 12.04 -8.56 2.33
N ILE A 94 11.19 -9.39 2.92
CA ILE A 94 9.80 -9.05 3.29
C ILE A 94 9.77 -8.21 4.58
N ASP A 95 10.82 -8.31 5.39
CA ASP A 95 10.96 -7.55 6.64
C ASP A 95 11.33 -6.08 6.38
N ARG A 96 11.71 -5.73 5.13
CA ARG A 96 11.96 -4.34 4.74
C ARG A 96 10.66 -3.59 4.52
N THR A 97 10.51 -2.51 5.25
CA THR A 97 9.31 -1.66 5.22
C THR A 97 9.45 -0.42 4.33
N GLU A 98 10.57 -0.31 3.62
CA GLU A 98 10.90 0.79 2.71
C GLU A 98 11.42 0.22 1.39
N LEU A 99 11.05 0.86 0.28
CA LEU A 99 11.57 0.53 -1.03
C LEU A 99 13.00 1.07 -1.17
N LEU A 100 13.85 0.34 -1.90
CA LEU A 100 15.21 0.79 -2.17
C LEU A 100 15.19 2.01 -3.11
N GLU A 101 16.09 2.95 -2.83
CA GLU A 101 16.37 4.10 -3.70
C GLU A 101 17.22 3.63 -4.88
N ILE A 102 16.56 3.01 -5.87
CA ILE A 102 17.15 2.67 -7.15
C ILE A 102 16.83 3.79 -8.14
N ASP A 103 17.86 4.27 -8.85
CA ASP A 103 17.76 5.30 -9.89
C ASP A 103 17.26 4.68 -11.20
N ASN A 104 15.97 4.35 -11.22
CA ASN A 104 15.26 3.90 -12.42
C ASN A 104 13.95 4.68 -12.52
N PRO A 105 13.54 5.15 -13.73
CA PRO A 105 12.26 5.83 -13.92
C PRO A 105 11.06 5.08 -13.35
N LEU A 106 10.99 3.75 -13.48
CA LEU A 106 9.90 2.95 -12.87
C LEU A 106 9.91 2.98 -11.34
N SER A 107 11.10 2.89 -10.75
CA SER A 107 11.27 2.88 -9.30
C SER A 107 10.96 4.26 -8.69
N MET A 108 11.40 5.33 -9.35
CA MET A 108 11.02 6.71 -9.00
C MET A 108 9.51 6.88 -9.07
N ARG A 109 8.88 6.44 -10.17
CA ARG A 109 7.43 6.56 -10.35
C ARG A 109 6.63 5.83 -9.28
N ILE A 110 7.04 4.61 -8.90
CA ILE A 110 6.38 3.85 -7.83
C ILE A 110 6.54 4.55 -6.47
N ARG A 111 7.74 5.10 -6.19
CA ARG A 111 7.97 5.88 -4.96
C ARG A 111 7.09 7.13 -4.92
N ASP A 112 7.04 7.89 -6.01
CA ASP A 112 6.21 9.10 -6.12
C ASP A 112 4.72 8.76 -5.93
N LEU A 113 4.25 7.66 -6.52
CA LEU A 113 2.86 7.20 -6.35
C LEU A 113 2.55 6.80 -4.91
N ILE A 114 3.48 6.10 -4.23
CA ILE A 114 3.32 5.74 -2.82
C ILE A 114 3.31 7.00 -1.95
N GLU A 115 4.16 7.97 -2.26
CA GLU A 115 4.24 9.24 -1.56
C GLU A 115 2.97 10.08 -1.76
N ASP A 116 2.44 10.16 -2.98
CA ASP A 116 1.17 10.82 -3.28
C ASP A 116 0.01 10.19 -2.49
N ILE A 117 -0.03 8.86 -2.39
CA ILE A 117 -1.04 8.14 -1.60
C ILE A 117 -0.87 8.44 -0.10
N ARG A 118 0.36 8.50 0.40
CA ARG A 118 0.65 8.86 1.80
C ARG A 118 0.18 10.28 2.10
N ILE A 119 0.46 11.23 1.20
CA ILE A 119 0.08 12.64 1.34
C ILE A 119 -1.45 12.80 1.36
N GLN A 120 -2.15 12.16 0.42
CA GLN A 120 -3.62 12.19 0.34
C GLN A 120 -4.30 11.67 1.62
N ARG A 121 -3.63 10.77 2.34
CA ARG A 121 -4.18 10.07 3.51
C ARG A 121 -3.64 10.56 4.83
N HIS A 122 -2.81 11.61 4.84
CA HIS A 122 -2.44 12.25 6.09
C HIS A 122 -3.71 12.58 6.86
N ARG A 123 -3.89 11.84 7.95
CA ARG A 123 -4.81 12.16 9.01
C ARG A 123 -4.26 13.43 9.63
N SER A 124 -4.52 14.57 9.01
CA SER A 124 -4.41 15.84 9.67
C SER A 124 -5.43 15.77 10.81
N MET A 125 -4.97 15.40 12.01
CA MET A 125 -5.72 15.76 13.19
C MET A 125 -5.97 17.26 13.05
N ARG A 126 -7.24 17.65 12.95
CA ARG A 126 -7.67 19.04 12.90
C ARG A 126 -7.39 19.70 14.24
N LEU A 127 -6.13 19.91 14.56
CA LEU A 127 -5.68 20.81 15.59
C LEU A 127 -4.62 21.70 14.92
N PHE A 128 -5.06 22.93 14.63
CA PHE A 128 -4.20 24.07 14.32
C PHE A 128 -3.72 24.26 12.86
N SER A 129 -4.65 24.32 11.90
CA SER A 129 -4.41 25.07 10.65
C SER A 129 -4.47 26.59 10.90
N ARG A 130 -3.60 27.12 11.75
CA ARG A 130 -3.30 28.55 11.76
C ARG A 130 -1.85 28.76 12.16
N LEU A 131 -1.04 29.04 11.14
CA LEU A 131 0.34 29.53 11.21
C LEU A 131 1.40 28.51 11.62
N VAL A 132 1.75 27.60 10.72
CA VAL A 132 3.15 27.14 10.66
C VAL A 132 3.56 26.98 9.20
N SER A 133 4.09 28.07 8.65
CA SER A 133 5.00 28.02 7.50
C SER A 133 6.36 27.48 8.01
N CYS A 134 6.44 26.18 8.31
CA CYS A 134 7.72 25.52 8.57
C CYS A 134 7.74 24.20 7.80
N PHE A 135 8.38 24.27 6.64
CA PHE A 135 8.56 23.19 5.66
C PHE A 135 9.42 22.02 6.20
N GLU A 136 9.98 22.13 7.41
CA GLU A 136 10.87 21.11 8.01
C GLU A 136 10.21 20.27 9.12
N PHE A 137 8.99 20.59 9.56
CA PHE A 137 8.32 19.84 10.65
C PHE A 137 7.43 18.69 10.15
N VAL A 138 7.12 18.64 8.86
CA VAL A 138 6.23 17.61 8.26
C VAL A 138 6.87 16.22 8.27
N GLN A 139 8.20 16.13 8.28
CA GLN A 139 8.90 14.86 8.11
C GLN A 139 8.87 13.96 9.35
N PHE A 140 8.62 14.50 10.55
CA PHE A 140 8.74 13.75 11.81
C PHE A 140 7.48 12.94 12.19
N GLU A 141 6.32 13.22 11.57
CA GLU A 141 5.05 12.46 11.78
C GLU A 141 4.63 11.63 10.55
N MET A 142 5.50 11.46 9.54
CA MET A 142 5.20 10.66 8.34
C MET A 142 5.19 9.13 8.56
N ASN A 143 5.32 8.66 9.80
CA ASN A 143 5.49 7.23 10.11
C ASN A 143 4.21 6.45 10.45
N VAL A 144 3.02 6.92 10.06
CA VAL A 144 1.77 6.18 10.35
C VAL A 144 1.39 5.18 9.25
N PHE A 145 1.88 5.35 8.02
CA PHE A 145 1.62 4.43 6.89
C PHE A 145 2.86 3.63 6.53
N GLN A 146 3.20 2.64 7.37
CA GLN A 146 4.28 1.72 7.10
C GLN A 146 3.91 0.82 5.91
N LEU A 147 4.76 0.81 4.87
CA LEU A 147 4.59 -0.09 3.73
C LEU A 147 4.94 -1.51 4.19
N THR A 148 4.04 -2.45 3.97
CA THR A 148 4.27 -3.87 4.25
C THR A 148 4.39 -4.62 2.92
N LEU A 149 5.53 -5.24 2.68
CA LEU A 149 5.72 -6.11 1.52
C LEU A 149 5.01 -7.45 1.80
N VAL A 150 4.30 -7.96 0.80
CA VAL A 150 3.63 -9.25 0.86
C VAL A 150 3.99 -10.02 -0.39
N ARG A 151 4.60 -11.19 -0.20
CA ARG A 151 4.88 -12.10 -1.30
C ARG A 151 3.79 -13.17 -1.38
N GLN A 152 3.46 -13.58 -2.58
CA GLN A 152 2.59 -14.72 -2.81
C GLN A 152 3.18 -16.02 -2.22
N ARG A 153 2.30 -16.83 -1.61
CA ARG A 153 2.55 -18.04 -0.79
C ARG A 153 3.32 -17.81 0.51
N ASP A 154 3.38 -16.58 0.99
CA ASP A 154 3.99 -16.26 2.29
C ASP A 154 2.96 -16.12 3.41
N LYS A 155 3.41 -16.15 4.67
CA LYS A 155 2.55 -16.05 5.87
C LYS A 155 1.71 -14.78 5.89
N LEU A 156 2.25 -13.67 5.39
CA LEU A 156 1.55 -12.39 5.33
C LEU A 156 0.44 -12.36 4.25
N GLU A 157 0.44 -13.30 3.29
CA GLU A 157 -0.63 -13.39 2.30
C GLU A 157 -1.98 -13.69 2.97
N LEU A 158 -2.00 -14.47 4.05
CA LEU A 158 -3.23 -14.74 4.80
C LEU A 158 -3.81 -13.45 5.41
N VAL A 159 -2.93 -12.59 5.92
CA VAL A 159 -3.32 -11.27 6.47
C VAL A 159 -3.81 -10.37 5.35
N PHE A 160 -3.11 -10.35 4.22
CA PHE A 160 -3.51 -9.60 3.03
C PHE A 160 -4.88 -10.02 2.50
N LYS A 161 -5.15 -11.33 2.40
CA LYS A 161 -6.45 -11.88 1.94
C LYS A 161 -7.61 -11.48 2.85
N HIS A 162 -7.37 -11.23 4.14
CA HIS A 162 -8.40 -10.71 5.04
C HIS A 162 -8.94 -9.34 4.61
N PHE A 163 -8.14 -8.56 3.88
CA PHE A 163 -8.55 -7.27 3.33
C PHE A 163 -9.23 -7.38 1.96
N LEU A 164 -9.29 -8.56 1.34
CA LEU A 164 -10.05 -8.81 0.11
C LEU A 164 -11.52 -9.03 0.46
N VAL A 165 -12.26 -7.94 0.57
CA VAL A 165 -13.63 -7.92 1.10
C VAL A 165 -14.66 -8.66 0.25
N GLU A 166 -14.37 -8.92 -1.03
CA GLU A 166 -15.29 -9.62 -1.94
C GLU A 166 -15.22 -11.15 -1.81
N ASP A 167 -14.17 -11.70 -1.23
CA ASP A 167 -13.93 -13.16 -1.18
C ASP A 167 -14.56 -13.86 0.04
N ARG A 168 -15.47 -13.18 0.76
CA ARG A 168 -16.15 -13.74 1.95
C ARG A 168 -17.13 -14.85 1.54
N GLY A 169 -16.61 -16.04 1.26
CA GLY A 169 -17.41 -17.22 0.90
C GLY A 169 -16.64 -18.45 0.40
N LEU A 170 -15.30 -18.46 0.42
CA LEU A 170 -14.47 -19.57 -0.09
C LEU A 170 -13.73 -20.37 1.00
N ASP A 171 -14.23 -20.34 2.24
CA ASP A 171 -13.82 -21.27 3.31
C ASP A 171 -14.67 -22.56 3.26
#